data_AF-A0A433VDW9-F1
#
_entry.id   AF-A0A433VDW9-F1
#
_cell.length_a   1.000
_cell.length_b   1.000
_cell.length_c   1.000
_cell.angle_alpha   90.00
_cell.angle_beta   90.00
_cell.angle_gamma   90.00
#
_symmetry.space_group_name_H-M   'P 1'
#
loop_
_entity.id
_entity.type
_entity.pdbx_description
1 polymer ?
#
loop_
_entity_poly.entity_id
_entity_poly.type
_entity_poly.pdbx_seq_one_letter_code
_entity_poly.pdbx_strand_id
1 'polypeptide(L)' 'MTVVQEQRYFSPEEYLELEVNSQERHEYINGTIITMTGGTPNHNQIALNLSGAMNSLLKRHHRVFMTD' A
#
# COMPACT_ATOMS: atom_id res chain seq x y z
N MET A 1 -25.82 -4.13 -16.15
CA MET A 1 -26.38 -3.99 -14.79
C MET A 1 -25.23 -3.60 -13.87
N THR A 2 -25.20 -2.36 -13.40
CA THR A 2 -24.23 -1.93 -12.39
C THR A 2 -24.78 -2.30 -11.03
N VAL A 3 -24.17 -3.30 -10.37
CA VAL A 3 -24.49 -3.65 -8.99
C VAL A 3 -23.96 -2.52 -8.12
N VAL A 4 -24.86 -1.81 -7.45
CA VAL A 4 -24.49 -0.88 -6.39
C VAL A 4 -24.09 -1.76 -5.20
N GLN A 5 -22.78 -1.91 -4.96
CA GLN A 5 -22.30 -2.50 -3.71
C GLN A 5 -22.66 -1.53 -2.58
N GLU A 6 -23.39 -2.01 -1.58
CA GLU A 6 -23.47 -1.29 -0.31
C GLU A 6 -22.05 -1.06 0.20
N GLN A 7 -21.73 0.20 0.48
CA GLN A 7 -20.41 0.56 0.96
C GLN A 7 -20.27 0.11 2.42
N ARG A 8 -19.79 -1.13 2.58
CA ARG A 8 -19.44 -1.69 3.88
C ARG A 8 -18.19 -0.99 4.39
N TYR A 9 -18.28 -0.45 5.60
CA TYR A 9 -17.12 0.03 6.34
C TYR A 9 -16.53 -1.12 7.15
N PHE A 10 -15.20 -1.25 7.09
CA PHE A 10 -14.42 -2.24 7.83
C PHE A 10 -13.74 -1.57 9.01
N SER A 11 -13.57 -2.28 10.12
CA SER A 11 -12.61 -1.89 11.15
C SER A 11 -11.17 -2.16 10.66
N PRO A 12 -10.15 -1.52 11.27
CA PRO A 12 -8.76 -1.86 10.98
C PRO A 12 -8.44 -3.34 11.22
N GLU A 13 -9.03 -3.98 12.23
CA GLU A 13 -8.83 -5.39 12.54
C GLU A 13 -9.42 -6.31 11.46
N GLU A 14 -10.66 -6.03 11.02
CA GLU A 14 -11.29 -6.76 9.91
C GLU A 14 -10.47 -6.63 8.62
N TYR A 15 -9.92 -5.45 8.35
CA TYR A 15 -9.03 -5.23 7.22
C TYR A 15 -7.75 -6.07 7.32
N LEU A 16 -7.10 -6.11 8.49
CA LEU A 16 -5.87 -6.89 8.67
C LEU A 16 -6.11 -8.39 8.52
N GLU A 17 -7.22 -8.91 9.02
CA GLU A 17 -7.60 -10.31 8.82
C GLU A 17 -7.83 -10.65 7.35
N LEU A 18 -8.46 -9.73 6.61
CA LEU A 18 -8.67 -9.86 5.16
C LEU A 18 -7.34 -9.82 4.41
N GLU A 19 -6.48 -8.84 4.71
CA GLU A 19 -5.21 -8.61 4.02
C GLU A 19 -4.25 -9.79 4.19
N VAL A 20 -4.18 -10.41 5.37
CA VAL A 20 -3.34 -11.59 5.63
C VAL A 20 -3.66 -12.77 4.70
N ASN A 21 -4.93 -12.91 4.31
CA ASN A 21 -5.39 -14.03 3.48
C ASN A 21 -5.54 -13.65 1.99
N SER A 22 -5.24 -12.41 1.63
CA SER A 22 -5.43 -11.89 0.28
C SER A 22 -4.30 -12.29 -0.67
N GLN A 23 -4.65 -12.49 -1.95
CA GLN A 23 -3.68 -12.64 -3.05
C GLN A 23 -3.26 -11.30 -3.65
N GLU A 24 -4.08 -10.26 -3.45
CA GLU A 24 -3.84 -8.89 -3.90
C GLU A 24 -3.58 -7.99 -2.70
N ARG A 25 -2.83 -6.92 -2.89
CA ARG A 25 -2.62 -5.92 -1.83
C ARG A 25 -3.72 -4.88 -1.85
N HIS A 26 -4.06 -4.37 -0.68
CA HIS A 26 -5.06 -3.33 -0.54
C HIS A 26 -4.57 -2.15 0.29
N GLU A 27 -5.27 -1.02 0.15
CA GLU A 27 -5.17 0.14 1.01
C GLU A 27 -6.45 0.29 1.83
N TYR A 28 -6.27 0.48 3.14
CA TYR A 28 -7.36 0.84 4.04
C TYR A 28 -7.42 2.36 4.18
N ILE A 29 -8.52 2.96 3.71
CA ILE A 29 -8.74 4.41 3.78
C ILE A 29 -10.12 4.66 4.38
N ASN A 30 -10.15 5.17 5.62
CA ASN A 30 -11.37 5.57 6.33
C ASN A 30 -12.47 4.50 6.32
N GLY A 31 -12.12 3.24 6.58
CA GLY A 31 -13.06 2.12 6.59
C GLY A 31 -13.33 1.50 5.22
N THR A 32 -12.76 2.03 4.14
CA THR A 32 -12.85 1.46 2.80
C THR A 32 -11.59 0.67 2.47
N ILE A 33 -11.74 -0.47 1.80
CA ILE A 33 -10.64 -1.29 1.28
C ILE A 33 -10.56 -1.06 -0.23
N ILE A 34 -9.40 -0.62 -0.72
CA ILE A 34 -9.15 -0.30 -2.12
C ILE A 34 -8.01 -1.18 -2.64
N THR A 35 -8.21 -1.91 -3.73
CA THR A 35 -7.13 -2.71 -4.33
C THR A 35 -6.00 -1.79 -4.77
N MET A 36 -4.78 -2.10 -4.33
CA MET A 36 -3.60 -1.39 -4.79
C MET A 36 -3.38 -1.69 -6.27
N THR A 37 -3.16 -0.64 -7.06
CA THR A 37 -2.61 -0.82 -8.39
C THR A 37 -1.16 -1.27 -8.26
N GLY A 38 -0.82 -2.44 -8.82
CA GLY A 38 0.55 -2.92 -8.81
C GLY A 38 1.52 -1.95 -9.51
N GLY A 39 2.79 -2.03 -9.14
CA GLY A 39 3.87 -1.22 -9.73
C GLY A 39 4.16 -1.59 -11.18
N THR A 40 4.51 -0.59 -12.00
CA THR A 40 5.12 -0.80 -13.32
C THR A 40 6.64 -0.74 -13.19
N PRO A 41 7.43 -1.37 -14.07
CA PRO A 41 8.90 -1.28 -13.99
C PRO A 41 9.44 0.16 -13.89
N ASN A 42 8.80 1.11 -14.60
CA ASN A 42 9.15 2.53 -14.53
C ASN A 42 8.82 3.14 -13.16
N HIS A 43 7.67 2.80 -12.57
CA HIS A 43 7.31 3.23 -11.22
C HIS A 43 8.35 2.74 -10.20
N ASN A 44 8.67 1.45 -10.24
CA ASN A 44 9.61 0.83 -9.32
C ASN A 44 11.02 1.46 -9.46
N GLN A 45 11.45 1.78 -10.69
CA GLN A 45 12.74 2.43 -10.92
C GLN A 45 12.81 3.81 -10.26
N ILE A 46 11.74 4.61 -10.35
CA ILE A 46 11.66 5.92 -9.71
C ILE A 46 11.64 5.77 -8.19
N ALA A 47 10.81 4.87 -7.67
CA ALA A 47 10.66 4.62 -6.24
C ALA A 47 11.98 4.14 -5.59
N LEU A 48 12.70 3.24 -6.26
CA LEU A 48 14.00 2.72 -5.79
C LEU A 48 15.09 3.80 -5.80
N ASN A 49 15.17 4.62 -6.86
CA ASN A 49 16.14 5.71 -6.93
C ASN A 49 15.93 6.71 -5.79
N LEU A 50 14.68 7.09 -5.53
CA LEU A 50 14.32 7.98 -4.43
C LEU A 50 14.67 7.35 -3.07
N SER A 51 14.27 6.10 -2.86
CA SER A 51 14.50 5.39 -1.59
C SER A 51 15.99 5.19 -1.31
N GLY A 52 16.79 4.89 -2.32
CA GLY A 52 18.24 4.78 -2.21
C GLY A 52 18.90 6.11 -1.84
N ALA A 53 18.47 7.22 -2.44
CA ALA A 53 18.95 8.56 -2.09
C ALA A 53 18.57 8.93 -0.64
N MET A 54 17.32 8.72 -0.25
CA MET A 54 16.85 9.00 1.12
C MET A 54 17.59 8.17 2.16
N ASN A 55 17.75 6.86 1.92
CA ASN A 55 18.49 5.99 2.83
C ASN A 55 19.95 6.46 2.97
N SER A 56 20.61 6.79 1.87
CA SER A 56 21.99 7.29 1.89
C SER A 56 22.16 8.56 2.72
N LEU A 57 21.21 9.49 2.63
CA LEU A 57 21.23 10.76 3.37
C LEU A 57 20.86 10.59 4.85
N LEU A 58 19.92 9.70 5.17
CA LEU A 58 19.28 9.67 6.49
C LEU A 58 19.74 8.52 7.40
N LYS A 59 20.49 7.53 6.88
CA LYS A 59 20.88 6.28 7.59
C LYS A 59 21.58 6.43 8.94
N ARG A 60 22.11 7.62 9.27
CA ARG A 60 22.78 7.86 10.57
C ARG A 60 21.81 7.99 11.73
N HIS A 61 20.62 8.54 11.48
CA HIS A 61 19.66 8.89 12.54
C HIS A 61 18.24 8.40 12.25
N HIS A 62 17.96 7.95 11.03
CA HIS A 62 16.64 7.50 10.62
C HIS A 62 16.73 6.19 9.85
N ARG A 63 15.61 5.47 9.87
CA ARG A 63 15.39 4.28 9.04
C ARG A 63 14.40 4.64 7.95
N VAL A 64 14.77 4.38 6.70
CA VAL A 64 13.92 4.63 5.54
C VAL A 64 13.31 3.30 5.12
N PHE A 65 11.98 3.29 4.97
CA PHE A 65 11.22 2.17 4.46
C PHE A 65 10.47 2.62 3.22
N MET A 66 10.45 1.77 2.21
CA MET A 66 9.69 1.97 0.98
C MET A 66 8.69 0.83 0.89
N THR A 67 7.45 1.15 0.55
CA THR A 67 6.45 0.18 0.14
C THR A 67 5.97 0.58 -1.24
N ASP A 68 5.98 -0.39 -2.15
CA ASP A 68 5.47 -0.33 -3.52
C ASP A 68 4.69 -1.62 -3.72
#